data_AF-A0A401H882-F1
#
_entry.id   AF-A0A401H882-F1
#
_cell.length_a   1.000
_cell.length_b   1.000
_cell.length_c   1.000
_cell.angle_alpha   90.00
_cell.angle_beta   90.00
_cell.angle_gamma   90.00
#
_symmetry.space_group_name_H-M   'P 1'
#
loop_
_entity.id
_entity.type
_entity.pdbx_description
1 polymer ?
#
loop_
_entity_poly.entity_id
_entity_poly.type
_entity_poly.pdbx_seq_one_letter_code
_entity_poly.pdbx_strand_id
1 'polypeptide(L)'
;MLERVKPGVGPEWGGGGIYSLRLHRGSLFYTLAFEARSTLLRGDCSWSSYDYSLVGPPPRSGGDTYNAVEAVDGKIYFGGWAHAPAVLERKGKGRLAEVVFTNKYSILHEMDVDTGEVRLLWKEGAGDRRLWACEVSEVLYNPLRDTLLLARGDGHINCGIFEAGRRGGVRKLSSTPVLKGEVFMDMACFSIHHGWGGNPGLECVDLESGKTVYTGEAVPEEAGLDGGGLDHYREGAVFQLHTRVYVAHKGGFTVFDPEGGGEPRFYRVLDFGDNPYSPTRTNALYLGGGVLIPFNTPTAATVRGTDELPNNVQRSSRRSPAPTLLVYVTPTDMRIVGSLGARVTSMEALGDKVLLAWSTQPNFERYDATATDASVRGVTVVSQDSLLAGRPPPLSIRVDPGWVGDRRFGGLPLYGYRELQVDPRGGRIALEAYEISDEAPVKYGREVVEGEKWIDVSSLTDSLVVMRMEKPPREGMVRVRAL
;
A
#
# COMPACT_ATOMS: atom_id res chain seq x y z
N MET A 1 -14.80 -6.95 21.07
CA MET A 1 -14.47 -8.20 20.34
C MET A 1 -14.18 -7.81 18.89
N LEU A 2 -12.96 -7.95 18.40
CA LEU A 2 -12.66 -7.67 16.99
C LEU A 2 -13.14 -8.87 16.17
N GLU A 3 -14.26 -8.68 15.46
CA GLU A 3 -15.00 -9.76 14.81
C GLU A 3 -14.30 -10.23 13.52
N ARG A 4 -14.37 -11.54 13.26
CA ARG A 4 -14.07 -12.09 11.94
C ARG A 4 -15.23 -11.79 11.00
N VAL A 5 -15.02 -10.90 10.06
CA VAL A 5 -16.07 -10.49 9.10
C VAL A 5 -16.10 -11.48 7.94
N LYS A 6 -17.25 -12.11 7.74
CA LYS A 6 -17.50 -13.04 6.63
C LYS A 6 -17.82 -12.27 5.33
N PRO A 7 -17.78 -12.94 4.16
CA PRO A 7 -18.33 -12.42 2.92
C PRO A 7 -19.74 -11.84 3.09
N GLY A 8 -19.95 -10.63 2.60
CA GLY A 8 -21.21 -9.88 2.66
C GLY A 8 -21.62 -9.31 1.30
N VAL A 9 -22.74 -8.61 1.24
CA VAL A 9 -23.20 -7.92 0.01
C VAL A 9 -22.33 -6.68 -0.19
N GLY A 10 -21.61 -6.63 -1.31
CA GLY A 10 -20.70 -5.54 -1.66
C GLY A 10 -20.40 -5.60 -3.15
N PRO A 11 -21.30 -5.08 -4.01
CA PRO A 11 -21.18 -5.20 -5.47
C PRO A 11 -19.98 -4.42 -6.01
N GLU A 12 -18.86 -5.09 -6.27
CA GLU A 12 -17.61 -4.42 -6.62
C GLU A 12 -16.61 -5.35 -7.32
N TRP A 13 -15.38 -4.88 -7.51
CA TRP A 13 -14.20 -5.67 -7.87
C TRP A 13 -13.83 -6.80 -6.91
N GLY A 14 -14.64 -7.15 -5.91
CA GLY A 14 -14.39 -8.28 -5.03
C GLY A 14 -13.13 -8.13 -4.17
N GLY A 15 -13.11 -8.77 -3.01
CA GLY A 15 -11.92 -8.78 -2.17
C GLY A 15 -11.67 -7.47 -1.43
N GLY A 16 -12.61 -7.01 -0.59
CA GLY A 16 -12.45 -5.81 0.23
C GLY A 16 -11.54 -6.03 1.44
N GLY A 17 -11.61 -5.14 2.42
CA GLY A 17 -10.72 -5.16 3.58
C GLY A 17 -11.25 -4.35 4.74
N ILE A 18 -10.58 -4.46 5.88
CA ILE A 18 -10.73 -3.54 6.99
C ILE A 18 -9.67 -2.45 6.78
N TYR A 19 -10.12 -1.27 6.39
CA TYR A 19 -9.28 -0.10 6.12
C TYR A 19 -9.58 1.00 7.12
N SER A 20 -8.77 2.06 7.08
CA SER A 20 -8.94 3.25 7.90
C SER A 20 -8.96 2.92 9.39
N LEU A 21 -8.17 1.92 9.82
CA LEU A 21 -8.09 1.54 11.22
C LEU A 21 -7.46 2.70 11.98
N ARG A 22 -8.23 3.34 12.88
CA ARG A 22 -7.78 4.51 13.62
C ARG A 22 -8.22 4.44 15.07
N LEU A 23 -7.26 4.48 16.00
CA LEU A 23 -7.53 4.60 17.43
C LEU A 23 -7.54 6.08 17.81
N HIS A 24 -8.65 6.57 18.34
CA HIS A 24 -8.77 7.94 18.80
C HIS A 24 -9.64 8.03 20.06
N ARG A 25 -9.14 8.70 21.09
CA ARG A 25 -9.84 8.91 22.37
C ARG A 25 -10.46 7.62 22.95
N GLY A 26 -9.72 6.52 22.91
CA GLY A 26 -10.16 5.22 23.43
C GLY A 26 -11.23 4.52 22.58
N SER A 27 -11.50 5.02 21.37
CA SER A 27 -12.42 4.42 20.40
C SER A 27 -11.68 4.01 19.15
N LEU A 28 -12.01 2.84 18.60
CA LEU A 28 -11.42 2.29 17.38
C LEU A 28 -12.40 2.46 16.23
N PHE A 29 -11.98 3.21 15.21
CA PHE A 29 -12.70 3.38 13.96
C PHE A 29 -12.12 2.46 12.87
N TYR A 30 -12.97 1.97 11.99
CA TYR A 30 -12.55 1.30 10.76
C TYR A 30 -13.67 1.27 9.72
N THR A 31 -13.30 1.04 8.47
CA THR A 31 -14.22 0.87 7.34
C THR A 31 -14.10 -0.52 6.73
N LEU A 32 -15.24 -1.16 6.50
CA LEU A 32 -15.38 -2.36 5.67
C LEU A 32 -15.55 -1.92 4.23
N ALA A 33 -14.46 -1.96 3.46
CA ALA A 33 -14.51 -1.63 2.05
C ALA A 33 -15.40 -2.61 1.26
N PHE A 34 -16.05 -2.08 0.22
CA PHE A 34 -17.05 -2.70 -0.67
C PHE A 34 -18.42 -2.95 -0.04
N GLU A 35 -18.50 -3.14 1.27
CA GLU A 35 -19.78 -3.14 1.99
C GLU A 35 -20.26 -1.74 2.35
N ALA A 36 -19.46 -0.70 2.09
CA ALA A 36 -19.78 0.69 2.39
C ALA A 36 -20.26 0.87 3.84
N ARG A 37 -19.47 0.34 4.79
CA ARG A 37 -19.79 0.39 6.22
C ARG A 37 -18.60 0.88 7.03
N SER A 38 -18.77 1.98 7.75
CA SER A 38 -17.82 2.45 8.76
C SER A 38 -18.34 2.09 10.16
N THR A 39 -17.46 1.66 11.04
CA THR A 39 -17.78 1.22 12.40
C THR A 39 -16.92 1.98 13.40
N LEU A 40 -17.52 2.39 14.51
CA LEU A 40 -16.85 2.95 15.67
C LEU A 40 -17.10 2.04 16.86
N LEU A 41 -16.04 1.48 17.43
CA LEU A 41 -16.07 0.65 18.64
C LEU A 41 -15.49 1.46 19.80
N ARG A 42 -16.29 1.69 20.85
CA ARG A 42 -15.87 2.46 22.02
C ARG A 42 -15.29 1.54 23.11
N GLY A 43 -14.56 2.13 24.05
CA GLY A 43 -13.90 1.41 25.15
C GLY A 43 -14.85 0.65 26.07
N ASP A 44 -16.11 1.07 26.17
CA ASP A 44 -17.18 0.35 26.89
C ASP A 44 -17.77 -0.83 26.10
N CYS A 45 -17.16 -1.18 24.97
CA CYS A 45 -17.60 -2.18 24.01
C CYS A 45 -18.93 -1.86 23.30
N SER A 46 -19.47 -0.66 23.46
CA SER A 46 -20.54 -0.16 22.59
C SER A 46 -20.00 0.09 21.18
N TRP A 47 -20.86 -0.03 20.17
CA TRP A 47 -20.47 0.24 18.80
C TRP A 47 -21.59 0.92 18.02
N SER A 48 -21.21 1.69 17.02
CA SER A 48 -22.12 2.29 16.04
C SER A 48 -21.58 2.05 14.63
N SER A 49 -22.49 1.95 13.65
CA SER A 49 -22.11 1.82 12.26
C SER A 49 -22.88 2.77 11.36
N TYR A 50 -22.19 3.25 10.33
CA TYR A 50 -22.74 4.07 9.27
C TYR A 50 -22.61 3.32 7.93
N ASP A 51 -23.72 3.24 7.20
CA ASP A 51 -23.90 2.43 5.99
C ASP A 51 -23.85 3.27 4.69
N TYR A 52 -23.20 4.45 4.74
CA TYR A 52 -23.04 5.35 3.60
C TYR A 52 -24.36 5.94 3.10
N SER A 53 -25.39 5.97 3.96
CA SER A 53 -26.71 6.50 3.64
C SER A 53 -26.78 7.97 3.27
N LEU A 54 -25.82 8.80 3.69
CA LEU A 54 -25.75 10.20 3.27
C LEU A 54 -25.23 10.35 1.84
N VAL A 55 -24.59 9.32 1.27
CA VAL A 55 -24.08 9.36 -0.10
C VAL A 55 -25.20 9.13 -1.12
N GLY A 56 -26.12 8.21 -0.87
CA GLY A 56 -27.22 7.92 -1.80
C GLY A 56 -28.00 6.64 -1.49
N PRO A 57 -28.88 6.19 -2.40
CA PRO A 57 -29.72 5.02 -2.19
C PRO A 57 -28.96 3.68 -2.32
N PRO A 58 -29.48 2.58 -1.75
CA PRO A 58 -28.93 1.23 -1.93
C PRO A 58 -29.21 0.65 -3.33
N PRO A 59 -28.51 -0.43 -3.72
CA PRO A 59 -27.38 -1.06 -3.01
C PRO A 59 -26.16 -0.15 -3.02
N ARG A 60 -25.40 -0.09 -1.92
CA ARG A 60 -24.18 0.71 -1.84
C ARG A 60 -22.97 -0.21 -1.91
N SER A 61 -21.92 0.27 -2.55
CA SER A 61 -20.58 -0.33 -2.52
C SER A 61 -19.58 0.80 -2.35
N GLY A 62 -18.52 0.58 -1.60
CA GLY A 62 -17.54 1.62 -1.37
C GLY A 62 -16.86 1.52 -0.03
N GLY A 63 -16.23 2.61 0.35
CA GLY A 63 -15.24 2.66 1.40
C GLY A 63 -13.96 3.24 0.86
N ASP A 64 -12.89 3.00 1.57
CA ASP A 64 -11.58 3.44 1.18
C ASP A 64 -10.66 2.22 1.14
N THR A 65 -9.85 2.12 0.09
CA THR A 65 -8.86 1.04 -0.07
C THR A 65 -7.43 1.54 0.09
N TYR A 66 -7.24 2.78 0.54
CA TYR A 66 -5.96 3.44 0.68
C TYR A 66 -5.66 3.94 2.11
N ASN A 67 -6.59 3.85 3.06
CA ASN A 67 -6.50 4.35 4.44
C ASN A 67 -6.53 5.89 4.60
N ALA A 68 -7.32 6.59 3.78
CA ALA A 68 -7.72 7.98 3.91
C ALA A 68 -8.54 8.24 5.18
N VAL A 69 -7.85 8.38 6.31
CA VAL A 69 -8.47 8.69 7.61
C VAL A 69 -7.55 9.57 8.44
N GLU A 70 -8.13 10.54 9.13
CA GLU A 70 -7.44 11.37 10.11
C GLU A 70 -8.34 11.65 11.32
N ALA A 71 -7.74 11.80 12.50
CA ALA A 71 -8.46 12.10 13.72
C ALA A 71 -7.95 13.39 14.37
N VAL A 72 -8.87 14.32 14.66
CA VAL A 72 -8.55 15.62 15.27
C VAL A 72 -9.62 15.97 16.30
N ASP A 73 -9.22 16.42 17.48
CA ASP A 73 -10.11 16.76 18.60
C ASP A 73 -11.04 15.61 18.99
N GLY A 74 -12.36 15.75 18.81
CA GLY A 74 -13.36 14.70 19.05
C GLY A 74 -13.89 14.06 17.77
N LYS A 75 -13.19 14.23 16.63
CA LYS A 75 -13.71 13.91 15.30
C LYS A 75 -12.77 12.98 14.54
N ILE A 76 -13.35 12.13 13.70
CA ILE A 76 -12.65 11.32 12.71
C ILE A 76 -13.14 11.73 11.34
N TYR A 77 -12.20 12.13 10.48
CA TYR A 77 -12.43 12.47 9.08
C TYR A 77 -12.01 11.29 8.23
N PHE A 78 -12.87 10.84 7.32
CA PHE A 78 -12.58 9.68 6.49
C PHE A 78 -13.08 9.86 5.06
N GLY A 79 -12.22 9.46 4.13
CA GLY A 79 -12.39 9.64 2.69
C GLY A 79 -12.83 8.37 1.97
N GLY A 80 -12.27 8.19 0.77
CA GLY A 80 -12.55 7.10 -0.15
C GLY A 80 -13.58 7.46 -1.22
N TRP A 81 -14.34 6.45 -1.60
CA TRP A 81 -15.34 6.53 -2.65
C TRP A 81 -16.54 5.64 -2.36
N ALA A 82 -17.64 5.88 -3.04
CA ALA A 82 -18.78 4.98 -3.01
C ALA A 82 -19.62 5.04 -4.28
N HIS A 83 -20.14 3.88 -4.66
CA HIS A 83 -21.29 3.73 -5.55
C HIS A 83 -22.59 3.79 -4.75
N ALA A 84 -23.50 4.67 -5.19
CA ALA A 84 -24.83 4.78 -4.59
C ALA A 84 -25.87 5.26 -5.63
N PRO A 85 -26.61 4.35 -6.30
CA PRO A 85 -26.54 2.89 -6.16
C PRO A 85 -25.40 2.24 -6.98
N ALA A 86 -24.88 1.13 -6.49
CA ALA A 86 -23.96 0.22 -7.19
C ALA A 86 -24.70 -0.62 -8.22
N VAL A 87 -24.18 -0.66 -9.44
CA VAL A 87 -24.78 -1.40 -10.55
C VAL A 87 -23.72 -2.32 -11.15
N LEU A 88 -24.03 -3.62 -11.13
CA LEU A 88 -23.22 -4.65 -11.78
C LEU A 88 -23.85 -5.07 -13.10
N GLU A 89 -23.06 -5.00 -14.16
CA GLU A 89 -23.47 -5.48 -15.47
C GLU A 89 -22.76 -6.76 -15.85
N ARG A 90 -23.54 -7.73 -16.33
CA ARG A 90 -23.05 -9.03 -16.74
C ARG A 90 -22.79 -9.06 -18.24
N LYS A 91 -21.63 -9.58 -18.65
CA LYS A 91 -21.21 -9.73 -20.05
C LYS A 91 -20.90 -11.18 -20.39
N GLY A 92 -20.84 -11.49 -21.69
CA GLY A 92 -20.39 -12.80 -22.20
C GLY A 92 -21.18 -13.99 -21.63
N LYS A 93 -22.51 -13.97 -21.77
CA LYS A 93 -23.44 -14.97 -21.17
C LYS A 93 -23.38 -15.08 -19.64
N GLY A 94 -22.96 -14.02 -18.94
CA GLY A 94 -22.89 -13.98 -17.48
C GLY A 94 -21.56 -14.40 -16.87
N ARG A 95 -20.55 -14.74 -17.68
CA ARG A 95 -19.21 -15.11 -17.21
C ARG A 95 -18.35 -13.92 -16.78
N LEU A 96 -18.61 -12.73 -17.27
CA LEU A 96 -17.87 -11.51 -16.90
C LEU A 96 -18.81 -10.53 -16.23
N ALA A 97 -18.27 -9.69 -15.35
CA ALA A 97 -19.05 -8.63 -14.74
C ALA A 97 -18.21 -7.37 -14.54
N GLU A 98 -18.83 -6.23 -14.76
CA GLU A 98 -18.24 -4.91 -14.53
C GLU A 98 -19.14 -4.08 -13.62
N VAL A 99 -18.51 -3.16 -12.88
CA VAL A 99 -19.20 -2.14 -12.09
C VAL A 99 -19.41 -0.91 -12.97
N VAL A 100 -20.60 -0.32 -12.93
CA VAL A 100 -20.94 0.89 -13.69
C VAL A 100 -20.62 2.14 -12.88
N PHE A 101 -19.89 3.09 -13.49
CA PHE A 101 -19.33 4.23 -12.76
C PHE A 101 -20.19 5.48 -12.73
N THR A 102 -21.36 5.46 -13.37
CA THR A 102 -22.29 6.61 -13.42
C THR A 102 -22.63 7.15 -12.04
N ASN A 103 -22.74 6.25 -11.05
CA ASN A 103 -23.07 6.59 -9.66
C ASN A 103 -21.86 6.47 -8.72
N LYS A 104 -20.62 6.55 -9.24
CA LYS A 104 -19.40 6.56 -8.41
C LYS A 104 -19.13 7.97 -7.92
N TYR A 105 -18.91 8.10 -6.62
CA TYR A 105 -18.62 9.36 -5.97
C TYR A 105 -17.35 9.28 -5.15
N SER A 106 -16.50 10.30 -5.25
CA SER A 106 -15.46 10.62 -4.29
C SER A 106 -16.10 11.36 -3.11
N ILE A 107 -15.71 11.04 -1.88
CA ILE A 107 -16.43 11.46 -0.67
C ILE A 107 -15.47 11.85 0.46
N LEU A 108 -15.92 12.76 1.31
CA LEU A 108 -15.31 13.08 2.60
C LEU A 108 -16.40 13.16 3.66
N HIS A 109 -16.22 12.41 4.74
CA HIS A 109 -17.10 12.40 5.90
C HIS A 109 -16.37 12.87 7.14
N GLU A 110 -17.16 13.25 8.15
CA GLU A 110 -16.75 13.45 9.53
C GLU A 110 -17.64 12.55 10.41
N MET A 111 -17.05 11.94 11.42
CA MET A 111 -17.75 11.23 12.50
C MET A 111 -17.37 11.82 13.85
N ASP A 112 -18.37 12.09 14.69
CA ASP A 112 -18.15 12.40 16.10
C ASP A 112 -17.82 11.13 16.89
N VAL A 113 -16.72 11.14 17.65
CA VAL A 113 -16.28 9.96 18.40
C VAL A 113 -17.19 9.69 19.61
N ASP A 114 -17.72 10.74 20.24
CA ASP A 114 -18.52 10.61 21.44
C ASP A 114 -19.93 10.12 21.06
N THR A 115 -20.58 10.74 20.06
CA THR A 115 -21.96 10.41 19.66
C THR A 115 -22.06 9.36 18.56
N GLY A 116 -21.03 9.20 17.72
CA GLY A 116 -21.07 8.34 16.53
C GLY A 116 -21.85 8.94 15.36
N GLU A 117 -22.29 10.19 15.47
CA GLU A 117 -22.99 10.90 14.40
C GLU A 117 -22.06 11.17 13.22
N VAL A 118 -22.56 10.94 12.01
CA VAL A 118 -21.81 11.12 10.78
C VAL A 118 -22.39 12.27 9.97
N ARG A 119 -21.49 13.07 9.38
CA ARG A 119 -21.82 14.13 8.43
C ARG A 119 -21.05 13.93 7.13
N LEU A 120 -21.73 14.09 6.00
CA LEU A 120 -21.09 14.18 4.69
C LEU A 120 -20.59 15.62 4.49
N LEU A 121 -19.28 15.82 4.46
CA LEU A 121 -18.68 17.14 4.27
C LEU A 121 -18.61 17.52 2.80
N TRP A 122 -18.33 16.52 1.94
CA TRP A 122 -18.14 16.75 0.52
C TRP A 122 -18.36 15.47 -0.29
N LYS A 123 -18.87 15.62 -1.51
CA LYS A 123 -19.17 14.55 -2.45
C LYS A 123 -19.03 15.07 -3.88
N GLU A 124 -18.37 14.31 -4.74
CA GLU A 124 -18.19 14.65 -6.15
C GLU A 124 -18.27 13.39 -7.02
N GLY A 125 -18.93 13.47 -8.18
CA GLY A 125 -19.01 12.37 -9.14
C GLY A 125 -18.84 12.87 -10.56
N ALA A 126 -18.49 11.96 -11.47
CA ALA A 126 -18.35 12.28 -12.90
C ALA A 126 -19.68 12.20 -13.65
N GLY A 127 -20.64 11.40 -13.17
CA GLY A 127 -21.89 11.12 -13.88
C GLY A 127 -21.69 10.31 -15.17
N ASP A 128 -20.51 9.71 -15.36
CA ASP A 128 -20.12 8.99 -16.57
C ASP A 128 -19.99 7.48 -16.30
N ARG A 129 -20.27 6.67 -17.32
CA ARG A 129 -20.27 5.22 -17.20
C ARG A 129 -18.87 4.61 -16.96
N ARG A 130 -17.82 5.27 -17.41
CA ARG A 130 -16.42 4.79 -17.42
C ARG A 130 -15.45 5.74 -16.71
N LEU A 131 -15.78 7.02 -16.61
CA LEU A 131 -14.97 7.99 -15.89
C LEU A 131 -15.45 8.13 -14.45
N TRP A 132 -14.52 8.41 -13.54
CA TRP A 132 -14.83 8.80 -12.17
C TRP A 132 -13.91 9.92 -11.70
N ALA A 133 -14.43 10.69 -10.75
CA ALA A 133 -13.66 11.68 -10.03
C ALA A 133 -12.60 10.98 -9.18
N CYS A 134 -11.38 11.50 -9.16
CA CYS A 134 -10.30 10.92 -8.38
C CYS A 134 -10.72 10.73 -6.92
N GLU A 135 -10.49 9.53 -6.40
CA GLU A 135 -10.87 9.11 -5.03
C GLU A 135 -10.09 9.90 -3.98
N VAL A 136 -10.66 10.12 -2.80
CA VAL A 136 -9.88 10.63 -1.66
C VAL A 136 -9.07 9.46 -1.09
N SER A 137 -7.77 9.42 -1.38
CA SER A 137 -6.85 8.33 -1.01
C SER A 137 -5.97 8.63 0.20
N GLU A 138 -5.91 9.90 0.62
CA GLU A 138 -5.31 10.32 1.88
C GLU A 138 -6.07 11.50 2.49
N VAL A 139 -6.13 11.55 3.82
CA VAL A 139 -6.56 12.74 4.58
C VAL A 139 -5.47 13.07 5.57
N LEU A 140 -4.93 14.29 5.51
CA LEU A 140 -3.96 14.82 6.49
C LEU A 140 -4.57 16.02 7.20
N TYR A 141 -4.16 16.26 8.44
CA TYR A 141 -4.50 17.49 9.15
C TYR A 141 -3.43 18.57 8.96
N ASN A 142 -3.86 19.79 8.63
CA ASN A 142 -3.01 20.97 8.62
C ASN A 142 -3.24 21.78 9.91
N PRO A 143 -2.31 21.72 10.88
CA PRO A 143 -2.45 22.41 12.16
C PRO A 143 -2.31 23.93 12.06
N LEU A 144 -1.65 24.47 11.03
CA LEU A 144 -1.43 25.92 10.89
C LEU A 144 -2.70 26.67 10.46
N ARG A 145 -3.64 25.96 9.83
CA ARG A 145 -4.85 26.54 9.23
C ARG A 145 -6.16 25.93 9.72
N ASP A 146 -6.10 24.92 10.57
CA ASP A 146 -7.24 24.10 11.00
C ASP A 146 -8.04 23.52 9.81
N THR A 147 -7.32 23.02 8.81
CA THR A 147 -7.90 22.43 7.58
C THR A 147 -7.45 20.99 7.40
N LEU A 148 -8.09 20.30 6.46
CA LEU A 148 -7.70 18.98 5.99
C LEU A 148 -7.05 19.11 4.62
N LEU A 149 -6.02 18.31 4.35
CA LEU A 149 -5.46 18.13 3.03
C LEU A 149 -5.88 16.77 2.49
N LEU A 150 -6.31 16.73 1.23
CA LEU A 150 -6.80 15.52 0.57
C LEU A 150 -5.91 15.19 -0.62
N ALA A 151 -5.39 13.96 -0.66
CA ALA A 151 -4.76 13.41 -1.86
C ALA A 151 -5.82 12.77 -2.77
N ARG A 152 -5.77 13.08 -4.06
CA ARG A 152 -6.69 12.55 -5.08
C ARG A 152 -5.93 12.13 -6.34
N GLY A 153 -5.72 10.83 -6.49
CA GLY A 153 -4.89 10.25 -7.57
C GLY A 153 -5.59 9.16 -8.38
N ASP A 154 -6.37 8.28 -7.74
CA ASP A 154 -7.04 7.17 -8.42
C ASP A 154 -8.33 7.62 -9.11
N GLY A 155 -8.25 7.97 -10.40
CA GLY A 155 -9.39 8.33 -11.24
C GLY A 155 -9.03 9.08 -12.51
N HIS A 156 -10.02 9.75 -13.09
CA HIS A 156 -9.90 10.36 -14.42
C HIS A 156 -9.97 11.88 -14.38
N ILE A 157 -10.80 12.42 -13.49
CA ILE A 157 -11.08 13.87 -13.42
C ILE A 157 -10.87 14.38 -12.01
N ASN A 158 -10.57 15.67 -11.90
CA ASN A 158 -10.43 16.38 -10.63
C ASN A 158 -9.42 15.76 -9.67
N CYS A 159 -8.32 15.23 -10.21
CA CYS A 159 -7.17 14.77 -9.45
C CYS A 159 -6.34 15.97 -8.97
N GLY A 160 -5.51 15.76 -7.94
CA GLY A 160 -4.77 16.85 -7.31
C GLY A 160 -4.58 16.71 -5.80
N ILE A 161 -3.97 17.75 -5.24
CA ILE A 161 -4.01 18.06 -3.82
C ILE A 161 -5.15 19.05 -3.57
N PHE A 162 -5.98 18.79 -2.56
CA PHE A 162 -7.07 19.66 -2.18
C PHE A 162 -6.96 20.06 -0.70
N GLU A 163 -7.46 21.25 -0.37
CA GLU A 163 -7.72 21.66 1.00
C GLU A 163 -9.22 21.66 1.26
N ALA A 164 -9.63 21.08 2.39
CA ALA A 164 -11.00 21.08 2.86
C ALA A 164 -11.10 21.71 4.25
N GLY A 165 -12.12 22.55 4.45
CA GLY A 165 -12.46 23.01 5.80
C GLY A 165 -13.08 21.87 6.60
N ARG A 166 -12.77 21.77 7.90
CA ARG A 166 -13.37 20.75 8.80
C ARG A 166 -14.89 20.85 8.93
N ARG A 167 -15.48 21.97 8.50
CA ARG A 167 -16.94 22.21 8.46
C ARG A 167 -17.54 22.21 7.05
N GLY A 168 -16.74 21.87 6.04
CA GLY A 168 -17.12 21.93 4.62
C GLY A 168 -16.36 22.98 3.84
N GLY A 169 -16.58 22.98 2.52
CA GLY A 169 -15.80 23.76 1.55
C GLY A 169 -14.52 23.04 1.15
N VAL A 170 -14.30 22.92 -0.16
CA VAL A 170 -13.14 22.23 -0.73
C VAL A 170 -12.56 23.09 -1.85
N ARG A 171 -11.24 23.27 -1.87
CA ARG A 171 -10.52 23.96 -2.94
C ARG A 171 -9.31 23.15 -3.41
N LYS A 172 -9.00 23.22 -4.70
CA LYS A 172 -7.80 22.59 -5.26
C LYS A 172 -6.57 23.45 -4.98
N LEU A 173 -5.48 22.82 -4.52
CA LEU A 173 -4.16 23.43 -4.34
C LEU A 173 -3.26 23.15 -5.55
N SER A 174 -3.24 21.89 -5.99
CA SER A 174 -2.42 21.42 -7.11
C SER A 174 -3.25 20.52 -8.02
N SER A 175 -2.93 20.51 -9.32
CA SER A 175 -3.53 19.60 -10.31
C SER A 175 -2.76 18.30 -10.50
N THR A 176 -1.55 18.18 -9.94
CA THR A 176 -0.74 16.96 -10.02
C THR A 176 -1.47 15.81 -9.30
N PRO A 177 -1.82 14.71 -10.00
CA PRO A 177 -2.45 13.57 -9.35
C PRO A 177 -1.54 12.99 -8.27
N VAL A 178 -2.06 12.81 -7.07
CA VAL A 178 -1.30 12.28 -5.93
C VAL A 178 -2.12 11.26 -5.14
N LEU A 179 -1.48 10.25 -4.56
CA LEU A 179 -2.21 9.15 -3.90
C LEU A 179 -2.08 9.13 -2.37
N LYS A 180 -0.86 9.09 -1.83
CA LYS A 180 -0.59 9.00 -0.39
C LYS A 180 0.27 10.19 0.03
N GLY A 181 0.24 10.55 1.30
CA GLY A 181 1.02 11.69 1.77
C GLY A 181 1.33 11.64 3.26
N GLU A 182 2.19 12.56 3.69
CA GLU A 182 2.66 12.70 5.06
C GLU A 182 2.96 14.18 5.34
N VAL A 183 2.79 14.59 6.60
CA VAL A 183 3.25 15.90 7.06
C VAL A 183 4.75 15.83 7.35
N PHE A 184 5.51 16.72 6.74
CA PHE A 184 6.96 16.77 6.82
C PHE A 184 7.42 18.21 7.04
N MET A 185 7.89 18.51 8.26
CA MET A 185 8.21 19.88 8.69
C MET A 185 7.02 20.82 8.43
N ASP A 186 7.26 21.98 7.82
CA ASP A 186 6.23 22.98 7.48
C ASP A 186 5.53 22.68 6.14
N MET A 187 5.66 21.45 5.63
CA MET A 187 5.08 21.00 4.37
C MET A 187 4.19 19.76 4.56
N ALA A 188 3.34 19.51 3.57
CA ALA A 188 2.74 18.20 3.33
C ALA A 188 3.22 17.67 1.99
N CYS A 189 3.80 16.47 2.00
CA CYS A 189 4.38 15.82 0.82
C CYS A 189 3.54 14.63 0.39
N PHE A 190 3.32 14.50 -0.92
CA PHE A 190 2.43 13.51 -1.50
C PHE A 190 3.09 12.76 -2.64
N SER A 191 2.90 11.44 -2.71
CA SER A 191 3.39 10.61 -3.80
C SER A 191 2.63 10.92 -5.09
N ILE A 192 3.35 11.25 -6.16
CA ILE A 192 2.78 11.46 -7.49
C ILE A 192 2.23 10.13 -8.02
N HIS A 193 1.02 10.18 -8.59
CA HIS A 193 0.31 9.03 -9.12
C HIS A 193 0.24 9.06 -10.65
N HIS A 194 0.76 8.02 -11.29
CA HIS A 194 0.76 7.89 -12.75
C HIS A 194 -0.20 6.81 -13.27
N GLY A 195 -1.10 6.30 -12.43
CA GLY A 195 -1.94 5.17 -12.80
C GLY A 195 -1.12 3.89 -12.87
N TRP A 196 -1.00 3.28 -14.06
CA TRP A 196 -0.30 2.00 -14.26
C TRP A 196 1.09 2.20 -14.88
N GLY A 197 2.13 2.28 -14.05
CA GLY A 197 3.52 2.52 -14.46
C GLY A 197 3.99 3.91 -14.04
N GLY A 198 4.94 4.47 -14.77
CA GLY A 198 5.57 5.76 -14.43
C GLY A 198 6.71 5.63 -13.44
N ASN A 199 7.15 6.77 -12.91
CA ASN A 199 8.27 6.88 -12.00
C ASN A 199 7.80 7.20 -10.58
N PRO A 200 8.54 6.78 -9.54
CA PRO A 200 8.35 7.30 -8.20
C PRO A 200 8.50 8.82 -8.20
N GLY A 201 7.52 9.53 -7.64
CA GLY A 201 7.55 10.99 -7.58
C GLY A 201 6.95 11.53 -6.30
N LEU A 202 7.31 12.77 -5.96
CA LEU A 202 6.87 13.47 -4.76
C LEU A 202 6.57 14.93 -5.09
N GLU A 203 5.42 15.41 -4.64
CA GLU A 203 5.05 16.83 -4.66
C GLU A 203 4.75 17.30 -3.24
N CYS A 204 5.35 18.41 -2.81
CA CYS A 204 5.11 19.00 -1.50
C CYS A 204 4.48 20.38 -1.60
N VAL A 205 3.50 20.63 -0.73
CA VAL A 205 2.87 21.94 -0.55
C VAL A 205 3.20 22.50 0.82
N ASP A 206 3.46 23.79 0.88
CA ASP A 206 3.68 24.53 2.12
C ASP A 206 2.37 24.63 2.93
N LEU A 207 2.42 24.33 4.23
CA LEU A 207 1.23 24.25 5.08
C LEU A 207 0.60 25.63 5.33
N GLU A 208 1.37 26.72 5.29
CA GLU A 208 0.86 28.06 5.52
C GLU A 208 0.20 28.64 4.25
N SER A 209 0.95 28.69 3.15
CA SER A 209 0.51 29.30 1.89
C SER A 209 -0.33 28.36 1.03
N GLY A 210 -0.17 27.05 1.16
CA GLY A 210 -0.79 26.03 0.31
C GLY A 210 -0.22 26.00 -1.12
N LYS A 211 0.95 26.60 -1.35
CA LYS A 211 1.65 26.59 -2.65
C LYS A 211 2.55 25.36 -2.76
N THR A 212 2.70 24.83 -3.96
CA THR A 212 3.73 23.82 -4.26
C THR A 212 5.11 24.44 -4.05
N VAL A 213 5.92 23.79 -3.22
CA VAL A 213 7.30 24.20 -2.89
C VAL A 213 8.34 23.18 -3.35
N TYR A 214 7.92 21.95 -3.63
CA TYR A 214 8.79 20.90 -4.17
C TYR A 214 8.03 20.00 -5.15
N THR A 215 8.70 19.60 -6.23
CA THR A 215 8.26 18.53 -7.13
C THR A 215 9.49 17.79 -7.63
N GLY A 216 9.53 16.47 -7.46
CA GLY A 216 10.63 15.63 -7.95
C GLY A 216 10.15 14.26 -8.38
N GLU A 217 10.79 13.70 -9.41
CA GLU A 217 10.58 12.33 -9.87
C GLU A 217 11.94 11.61 -9.92
N ALA A 218 11.93 10.33 -9.59
CA ALA A 218 13.10 9.46 -9.60
C ALA A 218 13.04 8.56 -10.83
N VAL A 219 14.05 8.61 -11.70
CA VAL A 219 14.22 7.58 -12.75
C VAL A 219 14.83 6.35 -12.08
N PRO A 220 14.12 5.21 -11.94
CA PRO A 220 14.60 4.11 -11.11
C PRO A 220 15.94 3.52 -11.53
N GLU A 221 16.25 3.50 -12.84
CA GLU A 221 17.54 3.04 -13.36
C GLU A 221 18.71 3.92 -12.91
N GLU A 222 18.45 5.22 -12.72
CA GLU A 222 19.43 6.22 -12.31
C GLU A 222 19.50 6.33 -10.78
N ALA A 223 18.35 6.27 -10.12
CA ALA A 223 18.20 6.34 -8.67
C ALA A 223 18.54 5.03 -7.95
N GLY A 224 18.52 3.91 -8.66
CA GLY A 224 18.73 2.56 -8.11
C GLY A 224 20.15 2.38 -7.59
N LEU A 225 20.28 2.16 -6.27
CA LEU A 225 21.59 1.95 -5.63
C LEU A 225 22.26 0.65 -6.10
N ASP A 226 21.46 -0.32 -6.53
CA ASP A 226 21.92 -1.56 -7.16
C ASP A 226 22.22 -1.40 -8.65
N GLY A 227 21.89 -0.26 -9.28
CA GLY A 227 22.03 0.00 -10.70
C GLY A 227 20.99 -0.73 -11.58
N GLY A 228 19.84 -1.12 -11.01
CA GLY A 228 18.72 -1.71 -11.75
C GLY A 228 17.49 -0.82 -11.74
N GLY A 229 16.71 -0.89 -12.83
CA GLY A 229 15.42 -0.21 -12.95
C GLY A 229 14.29 -0.80 -12.11
N LEU A 230 13.09 -0.23 -12.28
CA LEU A 230 11.86 -0.69 -11.64
C LEU A 230 10.77 -0.89 -12.69
N ASP A 231 10.14 -2.05 -12.67
CA ASP A 231 8.99 -2.32 -13.54
C ASP A 231 7.66 -2.08 -12.85
N HIS A 232 6.70 -1.57 -13.61
CA HIS A 232 5.30 -1.42 -13.20
C HIS A 232 5.16 -0.72 -11.85
N TYR A 233 5.73 0.48 -11.72
CA TYR A 233 5.60 1.31 -10.52
C TYR A 233 4.15 1.36 -10.00
N ARG A 234 4.05 1.27 -8.67
CA ARG A 234 2.82 1.32 -7.88
C ARG A 234 3.13 1.92 -6.53
N GLU A 235 2.67 3.13 -6.30
CA GLU A 235 2.80 3.78 -5.00
C GLU A 235 2.02 3.05 -3.88
N GLY A 236 2.66 3.03 -2.72
CA GLY A 236 2.13 2.61 -1.43
C GLY A 236 2.14 3.78 -0.46
N ALA A 237 2.35 3.50 0.82
CA ALA A 237 2.37 4.52 1.86
C ALA A 237 3.54 5.53 1.69
N VAL A 238 3.27 6.77 2.09
CA VAL A 238 4.29 7.80 2.29
C VAL A 238 4.50 7.96 3.79
N PHE A 239 5.75 8.12 4.21
CA PHE A 239 6.12 8.33 5.60
C PHE A 239 7.42 9.14 5.66
N GLN A 240 7.78 9.63 6.84
CA GLN A 240 9.04 10.32 7.06
C GLN A 240 9.91 9.61 8.09
N LEU A 241 11.22 9.66 7.90
CA LEU A 241 12.20 9.24 8.90
C LEU A 241 13.37 10.21 8.82
N HIS A 242 13.85 10.64 9.99
CA HIS A 242 14.90 11.66 10.09
C HIS A 242 14.52 12.91 9.28
N THR A 243 15.38 13.36 8.37
CA THR A 243 15.20 14.53 7.50
C THR A 243 14.79 14.13 6.08
N ARG A 244 14.09 13.00 5.92
CA ARG A 244 13.78 12.40 4.63
C ARG A 244 12.33 11.96 4.52
N VAL A 245 11.81 12.00 3.29
CA VAL A 245 10.49 11.48 2.94
C VAL A 245 10.65 10.21 2.13
N TYR A 246 9.98 9.14 2.58
CA TYR A 246 10.00 7.83 1.95
C TYR A 246 8.68 7.59 1.24
N VAL A 247 8.77 7.18 -0.02
CA VAL A 247 7.63 6.65 -0.79
C VAL A 247 7.83 5.15 -0.89
N ALA A 248 7.02 4.38 -0.17
CA ALA A 248 6.95 2.94 -0.38
C ALA A 248 6.25 2.66 -1.71
N HIS A 249 6.73 1.68 -2.47
CA HIS A 249 6.11 1.29 -3.72
C HIS A 249 6.40 -0.18 -4.04
N LYS A 250 5.74 -0.73 -5.06
CA LYS A 250 6.13 -2.02 -5.62
C LYS A 250 7.63 -2.00 -5.93
N GLY A 251 8.34 -3.01 -5.43
CA GLY A 251 9.79 -3.16 -5.62
C GLY A 251 10.68 -2.42 -4.62
N GLY A 252 10.12 -1.63 -3.68
CA GLY A 252 10.87 -1.14 -2.53
C GLY A 252 10.50 0.28 -2.10
N PHE A 253 11.51 1.13 -1.93
CA PHE A 253 11.36 2.49 -1.41
C PHE A 253 12.14 3.50 -2.24
N THR A 254 11.54 4.65 -2.52
CA THR A 254 12.26 5.83 -3.01
C THR A 254 12.33 6.87 -1.91
N VAL A 255 13.51 7.39 -1.65
CA VAL A 255 13.80 8.37 -0.59
C VAL A 255 14.10 9.72 -1.22
N PHE A 256 13.38 10.75 -0.76
CA PHE A 256 13.50 12.13 -1.21
C PHE A 256 14.04 13.01 -0.08
N ASP A 257 14.73 14.08 -0.47
CA ASP A 257 15.21 15.14 0.42
C ASP A 257 14.69 16.51 -0.03
N PRO A 258 13.40 16.83 0.22
CA PRO A 258 12.78 18.06 -0.27
C PRO A 258 13.48 19.35 0.20
N GLU A 259 14.08 19.33 1.39
CA GLU A 259 14.79 20.48 1.98
C GLU A 259 16.26 20.53 1.58
N GLY A 260 16.97 19.40 1.59
CA GLY A 260 18.40 19.36 1.28
C GLY A 260 18.73 19.33 -0.21
N GLY A 261 17.74 19.11 -1.08
CA GLY A 261 17.91 19.13 -2.53
C GLY A 261 18.73 17.96 -3.09
N GLY A 262 18.86 16.86 -2.33
CA GLY A 262 19.52 15.64 -2.78
C GLY A 262 18.71 14.90 -3.85
N GLU A 263 19.42 14.23 -4.76
CA GLU A 263 18.79 13.35 -5.76
C GLU A 263 18.02 12.20 -5.08
N PRO A 264 16.85 11.80 -5.62
CA PRO A 264 16.11 10.67 -5.10
C PRO A 264 16.92 9.37 -5.14
N ARG A 265 16.72 8.51 -4.14
CA ARG A 265 17.42 7.21 -4.04
C ARG A 265 16.44 6.06 -3.95
N PHE A 266 16.66 5.04 -4.77
CA PHE A 266 15.82 3.84 -4.82
C PHE A 266 16.51 2.65 -4.16
N TYR A 267 15.89 2.15 -3.09
CA TYR A 267 16.22 0.90 -2.42
C TYR A 267 15.31 -0.20 -2.94
N ARG A 268 15.88 -1.18 -3.64
CA ARG A 268 15.14 -2.38 -4.05
C ARG A 268 14.86 -3.24 -2.83
N VAL A 269 13.59 -3.49 -2.55
CA VAL A 269 13.14 -4.32 -1.43
C VAL A 269 11.98 -5.20 -1.88
N LEU A 270 12.14 -6.51 -1.70
CA LEU A 270 11.14 -7.54 -2.04
C LEU A 270 10.52 -7.37 -3.45
N ASP A 271 11.36 -7.02 -4.43
CA ASP A 271 10.96 -6.90 -5.82
C ASP A 271 10.98 -8.26 -6.53
N PHE A 272 9.86 -8.66 -7.10
CA PHE A 272 9.72 -9.91 -7.83
C PHE A 272 9.31 -9.68 -9.29
N GLY A 273 9.72 -8.55 -9.87
CA GLY A 273 9.54 -8.23 -11.29
C GLY A 273 8.07 -8.01 -11.64
N ASP A 274 7.54 -8.75 -12.61
CA ASP A 274 6.15 -8.59 -13.07
C ASP A 274 5.09 -8.99 -12.02
N ASN A 275 5.48 -9.56 -10.89
CA ASN A 275 4.54 -9.93 -9.82
C ASN A 275 4.05 -8.69 -9.05
N PRO A 276 2.75 -8.54 -8.77
CA PRO A 276 2.21 -7.36 -8.08
C PRO A 276 2.41 -7.34 -6.56
N TYR A 277 3.26 -8.22 -6.01
CA TYR A 277 3.69 -8.17 -4.62
C TYR A 277 4.23 -6.79 -4.25
N SER A 278 3.61 -6.11 -3.29
CA SER A 278 3.86 -4.69 -3.06
C SER A 278 3.31 -4.17 -1.72
N PRO A 279 3.82 -3.03 -1.23
CA PRO A 279 3.29 -2.33 -0.06
C PRO A 279 2.12 -1.38 -0.43
N THR A 280 1.28 -1.80 -1.38
CA THR A 280 0.12 -1.00 -1.83
C THR A 280 -1.14 -1.33 -1.04
N ARG A 281 -2.12 -0.41 -1.06
CA ARG A 281 -3.44 -0.58 -0.39
C ARG A 281 -3.29 -0.97 1.09
N THR A 282 -2.43 -0.25 1.80
CA THR A 282 -2.14 -0.40 3.23
C THR A 282 -1.62 0.94 3.78
N ASN A 283 -1.31 1.03 5.07
CA ASN A 283 -0.70 2.23 5.68
C ASN A 283 0.69 1.92 6.27
N ALA A 284 1.46 2.98 6.49
CA ALA A 284 2.63 2.96 7.34
C ALA A 284 2.19 3.12 8.81
N LEU A 285 2.88 2.44 9.73
CA LEU A 285 2.67 2.60 11.17
C LEU A 285 3.98 2.98 11.85
N TYR A 286 4.03 4.16 12.47
CA TYR A 286 5.14 4.55 13.32
C TYR A 286 5.16 3.67 14.58
N LEU A 287 6.32 3.08 14.85
CA LEU A 287 6.52 2.15 15.96
C LEU A 287 7.95 2.27 16.48
N GLY A 288 8.15 2.53 17.77
CA GLY A 288 9.49 2.54 18.38
C GLY A 288 10.51 3.50 17.74
N GLY A 289 10.05 4.56 17.06
CA GLY A 289 10.90 5.50 16.31
C GLY A 289 11.23 5.09 14.88
N GLY A 290 10.82 3.90 14.43
CA GLY A 290 10.85 3.47 13.03
C GLY A 290 9.45 3.35 12.43
N VAL A 291 9.36 2.73 11.26
CA VAL A 291 8.09 2.54 10.53
C VAL A 291 7.90 1.07 10.15
N LEU A 292 6.74 0.53 10.48
CA LEU A 292 6.30 -0.80 10.06
C LEU A 292 5.47 -0.68 8.77
N ILE A 293 5.80 -1.49 7.76
CA ILE A 293 5.15 -1.50 6.44
C ILE A 293 4.92 -2.95 5.99
N PRO A 294 3.70 -3.33 5.59
CA PRO A 294 3.44 -4.64 5.03
C PRO A 294 3.78 -4.67 3.53
N PHE A 295 4.62 -5.61 3.11
CA PHE A 295 4.71 -6.02 1.73
C PHE A 295 3.73 -7.17 1.50
N ASN A 296 2.64 -6.87 0.83
CA ASN A 296 1.51 -7.77 0.71
C ASN A 296 1.71 -8.78 -0.42
N THR A 297 1.22 -10.00 -0.18
CA THR A 297 0.76 -10.89 -1.27
C THR A 297 -0.11 -10.10 -2.25
N PRO A 298 -0.12 -10.39 -3.58
CA PRO A 298 -0.77 -9.60 -4.61
C PRO A 298 -2.02 -8.84 -4.16
N THR A 299 -2.01 -7.51 -4.27
CA THR A 299 -3.14 -6.66 -3.83
C THR A 299 -4.23 -6.55 -4.88
N ALA A 300 -3.91 -6.91 -6.13
CA ALA A 300 -4.81 -7.07 -7.27
C ALA A 300 -4.57 -8.42 -7.97
N ALA A 301 -5.64 -9.06 -8.45
CA ALA A 301 -5.54 -10.34 -9.17
C ALA A 301 -6.58 -10.52 -10.28
N THR A 302 -6.14 -11.11 -11.39
CA THR A 302 -7.03 -11.54 -12.47
C THR A 302 -7.58 -12.94 -12.18
N VAL A 303 -8.89 -13.14 -12.19
CA VAL A 303 -9.51 -14.46 -11.95
C VAL A 303 -9.83 -15.16 -13.26
N ARG A 304 -10.67 -14.57 -14.12
CA ARG A 304 -11.15 -15.24 -15.35
C ARG A 304 -10.29 -14.95 -16.57
N GLY A 305 -9.56 -13.85 -16.54
CA GLY A 305 -8.68 -13.41 -17.61
C GLY A 305 -9.41 -12.82 -18.81
N THR A 306 -8.76 -11.88 -19.48
CA THR A 306 -9.25 -11.21 -20.69
C THR A 306 -8.12 -10.94 -21.66
N ASP A 307 -8.44 -10.67 -22.92
CA ASP A 307 -7.44 -10.31 -23.93
C ASP A 307 -6.92 -8.86 -23.76
N GLU A 308 -7.46 -8.09 -22.80
CA GLU A 308 -7.06 -6.70 -22.53
C GLU A 308 -5.79 -6.59 -21.69
N LEU A 309 -5.41 -7.65 -20.96
CA LEU A 309 -4.21 -7.66 -20.13
C LEU A 309 -3.14 -8.60 -20.72
N PRO A 310 -1.85 -8.23 -20.69
CA PRO A 310 -0.78 -9.13 -21.09
C PRO A 310 -0.82 -10.46 -20.33
N ASN A 311 -0.60 -11.59 -21.03
CA ASN A 311 -0.68 -12.93 -20.45
C ASN A 311 0.27 -13.15 -19.26
N ASN A 312 1.45 -12.54 -19.27
CA ASN A 312 2.41 -12.59 -18.16
C ASN A 312 1.85 -11.90 -16.91
N VAL A 313 1.27 -10.70 -17.04
CA VAL A 313 0.66 -9.94 -15.93
C VAL A 313 -0.53 -10.70 -15.33
N GLN A 314 -1.37 -11.30 -16.17
CA GLN A 314 -2.49 -12.13 -15.69
C GLN A 314 -2.02 -13.38 -14.93
N ARG A 315 -0.91 -13.99 -15.35
CA ARG A 315 -0.34 -15.18 -14.69
C ARG A 315 0.39 -14.82 -13.40
N SER A 316 1.12 -13.71 -13.38
CA SER A 316 1.89 -13.26 -12.21
C SER A 316 0.96 -12.89 -11.06
N SER A 317 -0.14 -12.18 -11.33
CA SER A 317 -1.10 -11.75 -10.30
C SER A 317 -1.86 -12.88 -9.61
N ARG A 318 -1.91 -14.07 -10.22
CA ARG A 318 -2.58 -15.27 -9.65
C ARG A 318 -1.72 -16.06 -8.67
N ARG A 319 -0.44 -15.72 -8.50
CA ARG A 319 0.51 -16.46 -7.67
C ARG A 319 1.27 -15.51 -6.76
N SER A 320 1.40 -15.88 -5.50
CA SER A 320 2.23 -15.13 -4.56
C SER A 320 3.65 -15.70 -4.53
N PRO A 321 4.71 -14.88 -4.67
CA PRO A 321 6.09 -15.32 -4.52
C PRO A 321 6.44 -15.62 -3.07
N ALA A 322 5.81 -14.91 -2.14
CA ALA A 322 6.07 -14.94 -0.70
C ALA A 322 4.75 -14.78 0.09
N PRO A 323 4.72 -15.11 1.39
CA PRO A 323 3.67 -14.61 2.28
C PRO A 323 3.70 -13.08 2.36
N THR A 324 2.67 -12.47 2.96
CA THR A 324 2.74 -11.06 3.34
C THR A 324 3.82 -10.89 4.40
N LEU A 325 4.78 -10.01 4.19
CA LEU A 325 5.89 -9.77 5.10
C LEU A 325 5.75 -8.40 5.74
N LEU A 326 5.93 -8.32 7.06
CA LEU A 326 6.03 -7.05 7.76
C LEU A 326 7.50 -6.63 7.75
N VAL A 327 7.78 -5.47 7.15
CA VAL A 327 9.12 -4.87 7.09
C VAL A 327 9.15 -3.68 8.02
N TYR A 328 10.09 -3.69 8.97
CA TYR A 328 10.37 -2.56 9.84
C TYR A 328 11.55 -1.79 9.28
N VAL A 329 11.33 -0.50 9.04
CA VAL A 329 12.26 0.43 8.42
C VAL A 329 12.74 1.44 9.45
N THR A 330 14.04 1.66 9.47
CA THR A 330 14.72 2.71 10.23
C THR A 330 15.64 3.48 9.28
N PRO A 331 16.21 4.63 9.67
CA PRO A 331 17.14 5.36 8.82
C PRO A 331 18.34 4.52 8.33
N THR A 332 18.80 3.55 9.13
CA THR A 332 20.04 2.80 8.88
C THR A 332 19.81 1.33 8.53
N ASP A 333 18.58 0.83 8.63
CA ASP A 333 18.32 -0.61 8.51
C ASP A 333 16.87 -0.93 8.15
N MET A 334 16.68 -2.08 7.50
CA MET A 334 15.40 -2.69 7.19
C MET A 334 15.42 -4.16 7.62
N ARG A 335 14.35 -4.60 8.29
CA ARG A 335 14.25 -5.97 8.80
C ARG A 335 12.86 -6.57 8.61
N ILE A 336 12.82 -7.86 8.32
CA ILE A 336 11.56 -8.62 8.26
C ILE A 336 11.20 -9.04 9.69
N VAL A 337 10.06 -8.56 10.19
CA VAL A 337 9.63 -8.78 11.59
C VAL A 337 8.38 -9.65 11.72
N GLY A 338 7.77 -10.03 10.59
CA GLY A 338 6.57 -10.86 10.59
C GLY A 338 6.25 -11.47 9.23
N SER A 339 5.55 -12.59 9.25
CA SER A 339 5.10 -13.32 8.06
C SER A 339 3.65 -13.78 8.24
N LEU A 340 2.78 -13.39 7.31
CA LEU A 340 1.33 -13.53 7.41
C LEU A 340 0.75 -14.16 6.14
N GLY A 341 -0.29 -14.98 6.30
CA GLY A 341 -0.96 -15.67 5.19
C GLY A 341 -2.01 -14.85 4.44
N ALA A 342 -2.27 -13.61 4.86
CA ALA A 342 -3.28 -12.72 4.32
C ALA A 342 -2.67 -11.34 4.04
N ARG A 343 -3.26 -10.54 3.16
CA ARG A 343 -2.82 -9.16 2.97
C ARG A 343 -3.22 -8.32 4.19
N VAL A 344 -2.32 -7.46 4.65
CA VAL A 344 -2.58 -6.48 5.70
C VAL A 344 -3.10 -5.20 5.04
N THR A 345 -4.35 -4.86 5.34
CA THR A 345 -5.07 -3.73 4.73
C THR A 345 -4.98 -2.46 5.57
N SER A 346 -4.78 -2.61 6.89
CA SER A 346 -4.58 -1.48 7.80
C SER A 346 -3.85 -1.91 9.07
N MET A 347 -3.19 -0.97 9.74
CA MET A 347 -2.49 -1.18 10.99
C MET A 347 -2.69 0.00 11.94
N GLU A 348 -2.77 -0.28 13.23
CA GLU A 348 -2.90 0.74 14.28
C GLU A 348 -2.21 0.28 15.57
N ALA A 349 -1.63 1.22 16.32
CA ALA A 349 -1.05 0.97 17.63
C ALA A 349 -2.13 1.00 18.72
N LEU A 350 -2.05 0.05 19.67
CA LEU A 350 -2.91 0.00 20.86
C LEU A 350 -2.07 -0.35 22.08
N GLY A 351 -1.58 0.67 22.79
CA GLY A 351 -0.69 0.48 23.94
C GLY A 351 0.59 -0.25 23.55
N ASP A 352 0.85 -1.39 24.16
CA ASP A 352 1.98 -2.30 23.89
C ASP A 352 1.73 -3.26 22.71
N LYS A 353 0.65 -3.05 21.95
CA LYS A 353 0.22 -3.93 20.87
C LYS A 353 0.09 -3.19 19.55
N VAL A 354 0.06 -3.97 18.48
CA VAL A 354 -0.30 -3.55 17.14
C VAL A 354 -1.51 -4.36 16.69
N LEU A 355 -2.50 -3.66 16.17
CA LEU A 355 -3.65 -4.23 15.49
C LEU A 355 -3.32 -4.35 14.01
N LEU A 356 -3.45 -5.55 13.46
CA LEU A 356 -3.21 -5.85 12.05
C LEU A 356 -4.53 -6.26 11.41
N ALA A 357 -5.16 -5.35 10.68
CA ALA A 357 -6.32 -5.65 9.87
C ALA A 357 -5.90 -6.38 8.60
N TRP A 358 -6.59 -7.48 8.28
CA TRP A 358 -6.24 -8.33 7.14
C TRP A 358 -7.44 -8.77 6.31
N SER A 359 -7.16 -9.16 5.07
CA SER A 359 -8.11 -9.74 4.13
C SER A 359 -7.50 -10.92 3.38
N THR A 360 -8.29 -11.97 3.13
CA THR A 360 -7.83 -13.17 2.42
C THR A 360 -7.88 -13.06 0.89
N GLN A 361 -8.46 -12.01 0.34
CA GLN A 361 -8.63 -11.86 -1.10
C GLN A 361 -8.00 -10.55 -1.61
N PRO A 362 -7.40 -10.57 -2.80
CA PRO A 362 -7.00 -9.37 -3.52
C PRO A 362 -8.23 -8.64 -4.08
N ASN A 363 -8.04 -7.40 -4.51
CA ASN A 363 -9.01 -6.78 -5.40
C ASN A 363 -8.98 -7.51 -6.74
N PHE A 364 -10.13 -7.85 -7.32
CA PHE A 364 -10.15 -8.44 -8.65
C PHE A 364 -10.08 -7.38 -9.75
N GLU A 365 -9.68 -7.82 -10.93
CA GLU A 365 -9.64 -6.97 -12.11
C GLU A 365 -11.04 -6.57 -12.61
N ARG A 366 -11.10 -5.54 -13.45
CA ARG A 366 -12.31 -4.89 -13.96
C ARG A 366 -13.49 -5.82 -14.31
N TYR A 367 -13.20 -6.96 -14.95
CA TYR A 367 -14.21 -7.90 -15.47
C TYR A 367 -14.54 -9.07 -14.53
N ASP A 368 -13.92 -9.11 -13.36
CA ASP A 368 -14.08 -10.12 -12.34
C ASP A 368 -14.95 -9.64 -11.16
N ALA A 369 -15.72 -8.57 -11.37
CA ALA A 369 -16.60 -8.01 -10.35
C ALA A 369 -17.64 -9.03 -9.82
N THR A 370 -17.97 -8.92 -8.54
CA THR A 370 -18.86 -9.82 -7.81
C THR A 370 -19.93 -9.05 -7.05
N ALA A 371 -21.11 -9.66 -6.85
CA ALA A 371 -22.19 -9.05 -6.06
C ALA A 371 -21.89 -9.03 -4.56
N THR A 372 -20.92 -9.83 -4.14
CA THR A 372 -20.50 -10.01 -2.74
C THR A 372 -19.01 -9.76 -2.62
N ASP A 373 -18.57 -9.24 -1.48
CA ASP A 373 -17.15 -9.28 -1.11
C ASP A 373 -16.75 -10.73 -0.84
N ALA A 374 -15.79 -11.26 -1.60
CA ALA A 374 -15.31 -12.65 -1.46
C ALA A 374 -14.38 -12.88 -0.25
N SER A 375 -14.03 -11.84 0.49
CA SER A 375 -13.02 -11.89 1.55
C SER A 375 -13.55 -12.44 2.86
N VAL A 376 -12.70 -13.22 3.53
CA VAL A 376 -12.71 -13.29 4.99
C VAL A 376 -11.78 -12.19 5.49
N ARG A 377 -12.26 -11.39 6.44
CA ARG A 377 -11.51 -10.27 7.02
C ARG A 377 -11.46 -10.41 8.53
N GLY A 378 -10.47 -9.79 9.16
CA GLY A 378 -10.36 -9.77 10.60
C GLY A 378 -9.22 -8.89 11.06
N VAL A 379 -9.05 -8.83 12.38
CA VAL A 379 -7.93 -8.13 13.01
C VAL A 379 -7.18 -9.13 13.87
N THR A 380 -5.86 -9.18 13.70
CA THR A 380 -4.95 -9.91 14.56
C THR A 380 -4.24 -8.92 15.47
N VAL A 381 -4.03 -9.29 16.73
CA VAL A 381 -3.29 -8.47 17.69
C VAL A 381 -1.92 -9.09 17.90
N VAL A 382 -0.87 -8.30 17.74
CA VAL A 382 0.52 -8.72 17.99
C VAL A 382 1.15 -7.76 19.00
N SER A 383 2.11 -8.21 19.81
CA SER A 383 2.83 -7.31 20.71
C SER A 383 3.90 -6.53 19.95
N GLN A 384 4.17 -5.30 20.39
CA GLN A 384 5.26 -4.49 19.85
C GLN A 384 6.61 -5.15 20.13
N ASP A 385 6.81 -5.75 21.31
CA ASP A 385 8.04 -6.46 21.67
C ASP A 385 8.37 -7.60 20.71
N SER A 386 7.37 -8.38 20.28
CA SER A 386 7.60 -9.47 19.32
C SER A 386 7.99 -8.95 17.94
N LEU A 387 7.55 -7.75 17.55
CA LEU A 387 7.96 -7.12 16.29
C LEU A 387 9.34 -6.46 16.40
N LEU A 388 9.63 -5.80 17.53
CA LEU A 388 10.81 -4.96 17.68
C LEU A 388 12.06 -5.70 18.20
N ALA A 389 11.87 -6.72 19.03
CA ALA A 389 12.95 -7.52 19.62
C ALA A 389 12.92 -8.99 19.17
N GLY A 390 11.91 -9.37 18.38
CA GLY A 390 11.78 -10.72 17.85
C GLY A 390 12.87 -11.06 16.83
N ARG A 391 13.13 -12.37 16.70
CA ARG A 391 13.93 -12.89 15.58
C ARG A 391 13.10 -12.83 14.30
N PRO A 392 13.75 -12.60 13.13
CA PRO A 392 13.03 -12.65 11.87
C PRO A 392 12.38 -14.03 11.66
N PRO A 393 11.19 -14.10 11.06
CA PRO A 393 10.55 -15.37 10.75
C PRO A 393 11.31 -16.10 9.63
N PRO A 394 11.34 -17.45 9.62
CA PRO A 394 11.88 -18.20 8.49
C PRO A 394 11.23 -17.80 7.17
N LEU A 395 12.04 -17.55 6.14
CA LEU A 395 11.58 -17.05 4.86
C LEU A 395 11.60 -18.15 3.79
N SER A 396 10.59 -18.16 2.93
CA SER A 396 10.51 -19.05 1.77
C SER A 396 9.86 -18.33 0.60
N ILE A 397 10.66 -18.00 -0.41
CA ILE A 397 10.25 -17.26 -1.59
C ILE A 397 10.36 -18.17 -2.81
N ARG A 398 9.41 -18.05 -3.74
CA ARG A 398 9.41 -18.74 -5.03
C ARG A 398 9.18 -17.74 -6.15
N VAL A 399 10.19 -17.54 -6.99
CA VAL A 399 10.13 -16.60 -8.11
C VAL A 399 10.08 -17.37 -9.43
N ASP A 400 9.10 -17.04 -10.26
CA ASP A 400 9.07 -17.52 -11.64
C ASP A 400 10.14 -16.75 -12.44
N PRO A 401 11.11 -17.43 -13.09
CA PRO A 401 12.12 -16.77 -13.91
C PRO A 401 11.53 -15.85 -14.96
N GLY A 402 10.34 -16.17 -15.48
CA GLY A 402 9.66 -15.33 -16.46
C GLY A 402 9.16 -13.99 -15.91
N TRP A 403 9.05 -13.83 -14.59
CA TRP A 403 8.68 -12.55 -13.98
C TRP A 403 9.85 -11.57 -13.90
N VAL A 404 11.09 -12.06 -13.88
CA VAL A 404 12.27 -11.21 -13.64
C VAL A 404 13.23 -11.18 -14.82
N GLY A 405 13.30 -12.25 -15.63
CA GLY A 405 14.23 -12.31 -16.76
C GLY A 405 15.68 -12.22 -16.30
N ASP A 406 16.46 -11.35 -16.93
CA ASP A 406 17.85 -11.00 -16.58
C ASP A 406 17.97 -9.73 -15.73
N ARG A 407 16.84 -9.18 -15.27
CA ARG A 407 16.77 -7.98 -14.42
C ARG A 407 17.23 -8.30 -12.99
N ARG A 408 17.57 -7.24 -12.26
CA ARG A 408 17.81 -7.30 -10.81
C ARG A 408 16.48 -7.46 -10.09
N PHE A 409 16.43 -8.35 -9.10
CA PHE A 409 15.25 -8.63 -8.30
C PHE A 409 15.65 -9.01 -6.87
N GLY A 410 14.67 -9.16 -5.98
CA GLY A 410 14.89 -9.39 -4.57
C GLY A 410 15.04 -8.09 -3.82
N GLY A 411 16.21 -7.83 -3.24
CA GLY A 411 16.33 -6.81 -2.21
C GLY A 411 15.85 -7.39 -0.88
N LEU A 412 16.45 -8.49 -0.47
CA LEU A 412 16.09 -9.19 0.76
C LEU A 412 16.81 -8.53 1.93
N PRO A 413 16.09 -7.98 2.91
CA PRO A 413 16.70 -7.51 4.15
C PRO A 413 17.15 -8.73 4.97
N LEU A 414 18.45 -8.79 5.27
CA LEU A 414 19.06 -9.95 5.93
C LEU A 414 19.30 -9.77 7.42
N TYR A 415 18.89 -8.64 8.00
CA TYR A 415 19.01 -8.41 9.44
C TYR A 415 18.44 -9.58 10.27
N GLY A 416 19.30 -10.19 11.08
CA GLY A 416 18.95 -11.27 12.00
C GLY A 416 18.94 -12.68 11.38
N TYR A 417 19.07 -12.83 10.06
CA TYR A 417 19.28 -14.12 9.41
C TYR A 417 20.76 -14.51 9.43
N ARG A 418 21.03 -15.81 9.48
CA ARG A 418 22.39 -16.37 9.47
C ARG A 418 22.72 -17.08 8.18
N GLU A 419 21.71 -17.71 7.57
CA GLU A 419 21.93 -18.54 6.40
C GLU A 419 20.92 -18.19 5.30
N LEU A 420 21.42 -18.11 4.06
CA LEU A 420 20.63 -17.91 2.85
C LEU A 420 20.84 -19.10 1.90
N GLN A 421 19.76 -19.73 1.45
CA GLN A 421 19.79 -20.73 0.38
C GLN A 421 19.11 -20.19 -0.87
N VAL A 422 19.82 -20.26 -2.00
CA VAL A 422 19.29 -19.92 -3.31
C VAL A 422 19.38 -21.17 -4.21
N ASP A 423 18.24 -21.64 -4.68
CA ASP A 423 18.13 -22.72 -5.67
C ASP A 423 17.76 -22.12 -7.03
N PRO A 424 18.72 -22.01 -7.97
CA PRO A 424 18.47 -21.43 -9.29
C PRO A 424 17.78 -22.41 -10.26
N ARG A 425 17.44 -23.64 -9.85
CA ARG A 425 16.79 -24.67 -10.68
C ARG A 425 17.51 -24.95 -12.01
N GLY A 426 18.82 -25.17 -11.95
CA GLY A 426 19.65 -25.43 -13.14
C GLY A 426 20.01 -24.18 -13.94
N GLY A 427 19.68 -22.99 -13.42
CA GLY A 427 20.21 -21.70 -13.86
C GLY A 427 21.46 -21.26 -13.08
N ARG A 428 21.86 -20.00 -13.30
CA ARG A 428 22.93 -19.31 -12.56
C ARG A 428 22.43 -17.98 -12.02
N ILE A 429 22.61 -17.72 -10.73
CA ILE A 429 22.20 -16.47 -10.08
C ILE A 429 23.42 -15.79 -9.48
N ALA A 430 23.62 -14.52 -9.83
CA ALA A 430 24.54 -13.63 -9.15
C ALA A 430 23.83 -12.97 -7.96
N LEU A 431 24.51 -12.96 -6.81
CA LEU A 431 24.12 -12.27 -5.59
C LEU A 431 25.03 -11.07 -5.39
N GLU A 432 24.43 -9.93 -5.09
CA GLU A 432 25.14 -8.70 -4.74
C GLU A 432 24.46 -8.10 -3.51
N ALA A 433 25.24 -7.62 -2.56
CA ALA A 433 24.73 -6.99 -1.36
C ALA A 433 25.14 -5.52 -1.32
N TYR A 434 24.28 -4.67 -0.78
CA TYR A 434 24.59 -3.25 -0.56
C TYR A 434 24.00 -2.76 0.74
N GLU A 435 24.71 -1.84 1.40
CA GLU A 435 24.28 -1.24 2.66
C GLU A 435 23.08 -0.31 2.48
N ILE A 436 22.26 -0.26 3.53
CA ILE A 436 21.26 0.78 3.70
C ILE A 436 21.96 1.97 4.33
N SER A 437 22.27 2.99 3.53
CA SER A 437 22.97 4.18 3.99
C SER A 437 22.38 5.45 3.42
N ASP A 438 22.47 6.52 4.21
CA ASP A 438 22.23 7.89 3.78
C ASP A 438 23.38 8.48 2.94
N GLU A 439 24.48 7.75 2.76
CA GLU A 439 25.59 8.11 1.87
C GLU A 439 25.61 7.23 0.60
N ALA A 440 26.72 7.28 -0.16
CA ALA A 440 26.91 6.40 -1.30
C ALA A 440 26.94 4.92 -0.83
N PRO A 441 26.19 4.01 -1.48
CA PRO A 441 26.07 2.63 -1.02
C PRO A 441 27.41 1.90 -1.11
N VAL A 442 27.82 1.26 -0.01
CA VAL A 442 28.92 0.30 -0.04
C VAL A 442 28.41 -0.98 -0.67
N LYS A 443 29.00 -1.38 -1.81
CA LYS A 443 28.68 -2.64 -2.48
C LYS A 443 29.57 -3.75 -1.94
N TYR A 444 28.95 -4.77 -1.38
CA TYR A 444 29.59 -6.01 -0.98
C TYR A 444 29.62 -6.98 -2.15
N GLY A 445 30.66 -7.82 -2.16
CA GLY A 445 31.09 -8.61 -3.33
C GLY A 445 30.01 -9.43 -4.04
N ARG A 446 30.37 -9.93 -5.22
CA ARG A 446 29.48 -10.75 -6.06
C ARG A 446 29.75 -12.24 -5.85
N GLU A 447 28.75 -12.99 -5.41
CA GLU A 447 28.78 -14.46 -5.38
C GLU A 447 27.89 -15.02 -6.51
N VAL A 448 28.33 -16.10 -7.17
CA VAL A 448 27.52 -16.78 -8.20
C VAL A 448 27.15 -18.16 -7.72
N VAL A 449 25.85 -18.47 -7.78
CA VAL A 449 25.25 -19.72 -7.31
C VAL A 449 24.70 -20.52 -8.49
N GLU A 450 25.09 -21.80 -8.59
CA GLU A 450 24.66 -22.71 -9.67
C GLU A 450 23.87 -23.94 -9.17
N GLY A 451 23.68 -24.08 -7.86
CA GLY A 451 23.00 -25.23 -7.25
C GLY A 451 22.47 -24.93 -5.84
N GLU A 452 21.86 -25.92 -5.21
CA GLU A 452 21.31 -25.79 -3.86
C GLU A 452 22.45 -25.71 -2.82
N LYS A 453 22.83 -24.49 -2.41
CA LYS A 453 23.87 -24.25 -1.41
C LYS A 453 23.37 -23.23 -0.38
N TRP A 454 23.70 -23.46 0.89
CA TRP A 454 23.55 -22.48 1.96
C TRP A 454 24.78 -21.57 2.00
N ILE A 455 24.54 -20.27 2.15
CA ILE A 455 25.54 -19.21 2.19
C ILE A 455 25.42 -18.56 3.58
N ASP A 456 26.54 -18.41 4.26
CA ASP A 456 26.60 -17.66 5.51
C ASP A 456 26.44 -16.17 5.20
N VAL A 457 25.40 -15.57 5.77
CA VAL A 457 25.05 -14.16 5.59
C VAL A 457 25.06 -13.40 6.92
N SER A 458 25.62 -14.00 7.97
CA SER A 458 25.65 -13.42 9.31
C SER A 458 26.40 -12.08 9.41
N SER A 459 27.23 -11.75 8.42
CA SER A 459 27.93 -10.46 8.31
C SER A 459 27.18 -9.41 7.49
N LEU A 460 26.04 -9.73 6.87
CA LEU A 460 25.28 -8.85 5.97
C LEU A 460 24.06 -8.24 6.66
N THR A 461 24.17 -7.92 7.96
CA THR A 461 23.02 -7.59 8.80
C THR A 461 22.34 -6.27 8.45
N ASP A 462 23.07 -5.32 7.89
CA ASP A 462 22.63 -3.97 7.48
C ASP A 462 22.48 -3.84 5.94
N SER A 463 22.43 -4.98 5.26
CA SER A 463 22.51 -5.06 3.81
C SER A 463 21.24 -5.62 3.18
N LEU A 464 20.96 -5.15 1.97
CA LEU A 464 19.96 -5.72 1.08
C LEU A 464 20.64 -6.63 0.07
N VAL A 465 20.17 -7.88 -0.06
CA VAL A 465 20.68 -8.81 -1.07
C VAL A 465 19.80 -8.78 -2.33
N VAL A 466 20.43 -8.41 -3.44
CA VAL A 466 19.85 -8.40 -4.78
C VAL A 466 20.39 -9.57 -5.59
N MET A 467 19.50 -10.12 -6.42
CA MET A 467 19.75 -11.25 -7.29
C MET A 467 19.67 -10.82 -8.75
N ARG A 468 20.47 -11.45 -9.61
CA ARG A 468 20.35 -11.33 -11.06
C ARG A 468 20.57 -12.68 -11.73
N MET A 469 19.68 -13.08 -12.64
CA MET A 469 19.87 -14.32 -13.39
C MET A 469 20.88 -14.10 -14.52
N GLU A 470 21.98 -14.86 -14.52
CA GLU A 470 22.93 -14.86 -15.66
C GLU A 470 22.40 -15.74 -16.81
N LYS A 471 21.70 -16.80 -16.45
CA LYS A 471 21.06 -17.73 -17.38
C LYS A 471 19.75 -18.22 -16.76
N PRO A 472 18.59 -17.71 -17.22
CA PRO A 472 17.29 -18.14 -16.71
C PRO A 472 17.10 -19.64 -16.97
N PRO A 473 16.60 -20.42 -15.99
CA PRO A 473 16.26 -21.81 -16.22
C PRO A 473 15.08 -21.92 -17.20
N ARG A 474 15.05 -22.99 -18.01
CA ARG A 474 13.97 -23.20 -18.99
C ARG A 474 12.63 -23.51 -18.34
N GLU A 475 12.65 -24.16 -17.17
CA GLU A 475 11.47 -24.54 -16.39
C GLU A 475 11.81 -24.53 -14.88
N GLY A 476 10.78 -24.40 -14.05
CA GLY A 476 10.92 -24.40 -12.58
C GLY A 476 10.87 -23.00 -11.96
N MET A 477 10.86 -22.98 -10.63
CA MET A 477 10.80 -21.76 -9.82
C MET A 477 12.10 -21.61 -9.05
N VAL A 478 12.72 -20.43 -9.12
CA VAL A 478 13.84 -20.10 -8.24
C VAL A 478 13.33 -20.07 -6.81
N ARG A 479 14.03 -20.76 -5.90
CA ARG A 479 13.66 -20.79 -4.49
C ARG A 479 14.70 -20.06 -3.67
N VAL A 480 14.22 -19.21 -2.77
CA VAL A 480 15.08 -18.53 -1.80
C VAL A 480 14.57 -18.82 -0.40
N ARG A 481 15.47 -19.21 0.50
CA ARG A 481 15.16 -19.46 1.91
C ARG A 481 16.16 -18.73 2.80
N ALA A 482 15.68 -18.14 3.89
CA ALA A 482 16.53 -17.52 4.89
C ALA A 482 16.14 -18.01 6.29
N LEU A 483 17.15 -18.31 7.12
CA LEU A 483 17.01 -18.86 8.48
C LEU A 483 17.78 -18.07 9.53
#